data_AF-A0A3S0SZM2-F1
#
_entry.id   AF-A0A3S0SZM2-F1
#
_cell.length_a   1.000
_cell.length_b   1.000
_cell.length_c   1.000
_cell.angle_alpha   90.00
_cell.angle_beta   90.00
_cell.angle_gamma   90.00
#
_symmetry.space_group_name_H-M   'P 1'
#
loop_
_entity.id
_entity.type
_entity.pdbx_description
1 polymer ?
#
loop_
_entity_poly.entity_id
_entity_poly.type
_entity_poly.pdbx_seq_one_letter_code
_entity_poly.pdbx_strand_id
1 'polypeptide(L)' 'MALPPDLAVLMVGIAARQAASPTALVQGRLPSITLQRAWFAPAHGTFNLAVAEMLAASPMREPEK' A
#
# COMPACT_ATOMS: atom_id res chain seq x y z
N MET A 1 5.41 28.54 -2.44
CA MET A 1 4.78 29.20 -1.27
C MET A 1 5.47 28.66 -0.03
N ALA A 2 6.11 29.50 0.78
CA ALA A 2 6.85 29.04 1.97
C ALA A 2 5.89 28.93 3.17
N LEU A 3 6.09 27.91 4.02
CA LEU A 3 5.34 27.77 5.27
C LEU A 3 5.70 28.94 6.22
N PRO A 4 4.72 29.49 6.96
CA PRO A 4 5.01 30.38 8.08
C PRO A 4 6.01 29.74 9.05
N PRO A 5 6.95 30.52 9.65
CA PRO A 5 8.04 29.96 10.46
C PRO A 5 7.57 29.04 11.58
N ASP A 6 6.56 29.46 12.34
CA ASP A 6 6.05 28.69 13.48
C ASP A 6 5.44 27.35 13.04
N LEU A 7 4.75 27.36 11.89
CA LEU A 7 4.19 26.15 11.31
C LEU A 7 5.31 25.21 10.80
N ALA A 8 6.38 25.76 10.24
CA ALA A 8 7.54 24.96 9.82
C ALA A 8 8.20 24.28 11.03
N VAL A 9 8.38 24.99 12.14
CA VAL A 9 8.93 24.42 13.38
C VAL A 9 8.02 23.32 13.93
N LEU A 10 6.70 23.55 13.95
CA LEU A 10 5.73 22.54 14.35
C LEU A 10 5.83 21.28 13.48
N MET A 11 5.90 21.46 12.15
CA MET A 11 6.03 20.34 11.21
C MET A 11 7.32 19.56 11.40
N VAL A 12 8.44 20.22 11.69
CA VAL A 12 9.71 19.56 12.02
C VAL A 12 9.57 18.70 13.28
N GLY A 13 8.95 19.22 14.34
CA GLY A 13 8.72 18.45 15.57
C GLY A 13 7.84 17.22 15.35
N ILE A 14 6.78 17.36 14.56
CA ILE A 14 5.90 16.25 14.19
C ILE A 14 6.67 15.21 13.38
N ALA A 15 7.40 15.63 12.34
CA ALA A 15 8.18 14.73 11.51
C ALA A 15 9.23 13.97 12.32
N ALA A 16 9.94 14.66 13.24
CA ALA A 16 10.91 14.03 14.12
C ALA A 16 10.27 12.97 15.02
N ARG A 17 9.10 13.26 15.61
CA ARG A 17 8.37 12.28 16.43
C ARG A 17 7.91 11.07 15.61
N GLN A 18 7.43 11.29 14.39
CA GLN A 18 7.01 10.21 13.50
C GLN A 18 8.19 9.33 13.10
N ALA A 19 9.33 9.94 12.75
CA ALA A 19 10.56 9.24 12.40
C ALA A 19 11.15 8.43 13.58
N ALA A 20 10.97 8.91 14.81
CA ALA A 20 11.41 8.21 16.02
C ALA A 20 10.41 7.17 16.56
N SER A 21 9.26 6.99 15.92
CA SER A 21 8.26 6.01 16.38
C SER A 21 8.78 4.57 16.28
N PRO A 22 8.33 3.64 17.15
CA PRO A 22 8.73 2.23 17.06
C PRO A 22 8.49 1.62 15.69
N THR A 23 7.36 1.96 15.05
CA THR A 23 7.02 1.51 13.69
C THR A 23 8.02 2.01 12.66
N ALA A 24 8.40 3.29 12.71
CA ALA A 24 9.39 3.86 11.80
C ALA A 24 10.78 3.24 11.99
N LEU A 25 11.19 2.98 13.23
CA LEU A 25 12.46 2.31 13.54
C LEU A 25 12.49 0.87 13.02
N VAL A 26 11.38 0.13 13.14
CA VAL A 26 11.27 -1.23 12.57
C VAL A 26 11.27 -1.17 11.04
N GLN A 27 10.53 -0.25 10.44
CA GLN A 27 10.48 -0.08 8.98
C GLN A 27 11.84 0.32 8.39
N GLY A 28 12.58 1.23 9.02
CA GLY A 28 13.91 1.64 8.55
C GLY A 28 14.97 0.54 8.59
N ARG A 29 14.71 -0.56 9.31
CA ARG A 29 15.58 -1.76 9.33
C ARG A 29 15.25 -2.75 8.24
N LEU A 30 14.08 -2.63 7.60
CA LEU A 30 13.76 -3.49 6.47
C LEU A 30 14.71 -3.15 5.31
N PRO A 31 15.24 -4.15 4.61
CA PRO A 31 16.03 -3.90 3.43
C PRO A 31 15.18 -3.07 2.46
N SER A 32 15.81 -2.11 1.78
CA SER A 32 15.12 -1.38 0.71
C SER A 32 14.69 -2.41 -0.33
N ILE A 33 13.39 -2.70 -0.34
CA ILE A 33 12.82 -3.61 -1.33
C ILE A 33 12.85 -2.81 -2.61
N THR A 34 13.76 -3.15 -3.52
CA THR A 34 13.63 -2.71 -4.91
C THR A 34 12.25 -3.18 -5.34
N LEU A 35 11.30 -2.26 -5.48
CA LEU A 35 9.96 -2.57 -5.96
C LEU A 35 10.14 -3.21 -7.33
N GLN A 36 10.13 -4.54 -7.39
CA GLN A 36 10.05 -5.24 -8.66
C GLN A 36 8.69 -4.85 -9.20
N ARG A 37 8.69 -3.96 -10.20
CA ARG A 37 7.48 -3.46 -10.85
C ARG A 37 6.58 -4.61 -11.34
N ALA A 38 7.20 -5.76 -11.62
CA ALA A 38 6.56 -7.04 -11.92
C ALA A 38 5.66 -7.60 -10.79
N TRP A 39 5.98 -7.37 -9.52
CA TRP A 39 5.15 -7.84 -8.38
C TRP A 39 3.80 -7.13 -8.31
N PHE A 40 3.73 -5.88 -8.78
CA PHE A 40 2.50 -5.12 -8.93
C PHE A 40 1.92 -5.16 -10.35
N ALA A 41 2.52 -5.98 -11.23
CA ALA A 41 2.04 -6.27 -12.58
C ALA A 41 1.87 -7.78 -12.74
N PRO A 42 0.92 -8.40 -12.00
CA PRO A 42 0.68 -9.83 -12.09
C PRO A 42 0.46 -10.24 -13.56
N ALA A 43 1.07 -11.35 -13.98
CA ALA A 43 1.05 -11.81 -15.37
C ALA A 43 -0.38 -11.99 -15.93
N HIS A 44 -1.34 -12.26 -15.05
CA HIS A 44 -2.75 -12.45 -15.38
C HIS A 44 -3.63 -11.24 -15.02
N GLY A 45 -3.02 -10.10 -14.64
CA GLY A 45 -3.73 -8.90 -14.20
C GLY A 45 -4.32 -8.97 -12.79
N THR A 46 -4.22 -10.13 -12.11
CA THR A 46 -4.79 -10.36 -10.78
C THR A 46 -3.72 -10.83 -9.80
N PHE A 47 -3.67 -10.25 -8.60
CA PHE A 47 -2.73 -10.67 -7.55
C PHE A 47 -2.99 -12.09 -7.03
N ASN A 48 -4.22 -12.59 -7.17
CA ASN A 48 -4.59 -13.97 -6.86
C ASN A 48 -5.53 -14.50 -7.96
N LEU A 49 -4.96 -15.28 -8.88
CA LEU A 49 -5.68 -15.82 -10.04
C LEU A 49 -6.83 -16.74 -9.63
N ALA A 50 -6.59 -17.66 -8.69
CA ALA A 50 -7.60 -18.62 -8.25
C ALA A 50 -8.84 -17.94 -7.66
N VAL A 51 -8.66 -16.87 -6.88
CA VAL A 51 -9.78 -16.09 -6.34
C VAL A 51 -10.52 -15.33 -7.45
N ALA A 52 -9.79 -14.75 -8.40
CA ALA A 52 -10.41 -14.06 -9.53
C ALA A 52 -11.25 -15.01 -10.39
N GLU A 53 -10.75 -16.21 -10.67
CA GLU A 53 -11.48 -17.26 -11.39
C GLU A 53 -12.73 -17.70 -10.61
N MET A 54 -12.61 -17.93 -9.30
CA MET A 54 -13.75 -18.28 -8.45
C MET A 54 -14.85 -17.19 -8.46
N LEU A 55 -14.47 -15.91 -8.44
CA LEU A 55 -15.43 -14.80 -8.51
C LEU A 55 -16.05 -14.64 -9.91
N ALA A 56 -15.27 -14.89 -10.96
CA ALA A 56 -15.76 -14.85 -12.34
C ALA A 56 -16.67 -16.03 -12.68
N ALA A 57 -16.47 -17.17 -12.02
CA ALA A 57 -17.28 -18.37 -12.14
C ALA A 57 -18.64 -18.27 -11.43
N SER A 58 -19.26 -17.08 -11.37
CA SER A 58 -20.57 -16.83 -10.77
C SER A 58 -21.51 -18.01 -11.01
N PRO A 59 -22.20 -18.54 -9.98
CA PRO A 59 -23.09 -19.67 -10.17
C PRO A 59 -24.09 -19.31 -11.25
N MET A 60 -24.25 -20.19 -12.24
CA MET A 60 -25.26 -20.03 -13.29
C MET A 60 -26.55 -19.53 -12.64
N ARG A 61 -26.99 -18.34 -13.04
CA ARG A 61 -28.27 -17.80 -12.63
C ARG A 61 -29.31 -18.79 -13.17
N GLU A 62 -29.90 -19.58 -12.28
CA GLU A 62 -30.99 -20.50 -12.62
C GLU A 62 -32.02 -19.75 -13.47
N PRO A 63 -32.46 -20.31 -14.62
CA PRO A 63 -33.42 -19.64 -15.46
C PRO A 63 -34.71 -19.42 -14.67
N GLU A 64 -35.10 -18.16 -14.54
CA GLU A 64 -36.38 -17.75 -13.98
C GLU A 64 -37.50 -18.43 -14.77
N LYS A 65 -38.33 -19.20 -14.07
CA LYS A 65 -39.44 -19.96 -14.65
C LYS A 65 -40.71 -19.12 -14.74
#